data_AF-A0A7S0CJF5-F1
#
_entry.id   AF-A0A7S0CJF5-F1
#
_cell.length_a   1.000
_cell.length_b   1.000
_cell.length_c   1.000
_cell.angle_alpha   90.00
_cell.angle_beta   90.00
_cell.angle_gamma   90.00
#
_symmetry.space_group_name_H-M   'P 1'
#
loop_
_entity.id
_entity.type
_entity.pdbx_description
1 polymer ?
#
loop_
_entity_poly.entity_id
_entity_poly.type
_entity_poly.pdbx_seq_one_letter_code
_entity_poly.pdbx_strand_id
1 'polypeptide(L)'
;ALSSAVVCVNEMDGFDKPRALPFYSGRGDGYDTKLECSAKCQAQGYLVSGRADHGQCWCAEELGYENSAVSDPILYNQYGINTACDCTNVDTADVGHDLVCVTVINVQAEFVGCFSDDVPRSLPTFVDNGLSYFQCALECYAKHYQFFGRQYDKECWCG
;
A
#
# COMPACT_ATOMS: atom_id res chain seq x y z
N ALA A 1 -11.34 -13.61 2.30
CA ALA A 1 -11.20 -13.11 0.93
C ALA A 1 -10.62 -11.71 1.03
N LEU A 2 -9.49 -11.45 0.38
CA LEU A 2 -8.91 -10.10 0.31
C LEU A 2 -9.90 -9.23 -0.46
N SER A 3 -10.51 -8.25 0.23
CA SER A 3 -11.31 -7.22 -0.44
C SER A 3 -10.34 -6.18 -1.01
N SER A 4 -10.55 -5.74 -2.25
CA SER A 4 -9.73 -4.68 -2.84
C SER A 4 -10.63 -3.56 -3.33
N ALA A 5 -10.34 -2.33 -2.89
CA ALA A 5 -10.98 -1.13 -3.43
C ALA A 5 -10.19 -0.70 -4.67
N VAL A 6 -10.89 -0.37 -5.75
CA VAL A 6 -10.26 0.17 -6.97
C VAL A 6 -10.73 1.59 -7.19
N VAL A 7 -9.79 2.53 -7.32
CA VAL A 7 -10.08 3.95 -7.51
C VAL A 7 -9.22 4.49 -8.65
N CYS A 8 -9.84 5.22 -9.57
CA CYS A 8 -9.14 5.99 -10.59
C CYS A 8 -8.69 7.31 -9.97
N VAL A 9 -7.41 7.64 -10.03
CA VAL A 9 -6.88 8.91 -9.52
C VAL A 9 -5.98 9.58 -10.54
N ASN A 10 -5.84 10.89 -10.40
CA ASN A 10 -4.87 11.65 -11.17
C ASN A 10 -3.46 11.25 -10.73
N GLU A 11 -2.65 10.86 -11.70
CA GLU A 11 -1.21 10.69 -11.57
C GLU A 11 -0.57 11.98 -12.13
N MET A 12 0.46 12.51 -11.47
CA MET A 12 1.22 13.62 -12.05
C MET A 12 2.65 13.13 -12.24
N ASP A 13 3.15 13.15 -13.47
CA ASP A 13 4.52 12.73 -13.80
C ASP A 13 5.45 13.91 -14.14
N GLY A 14 5.02 15.14 -13.87
CA GLY A 14 5.79 16.35 -14.13
C GLY A 14 7.01 16.53 -13.23
N PHE A 15 8.08 17.14 -13.77
CA PHE A 15 9.38 17.34 -13.12
C PHE A 15 9.36 17.96 -11.71
N ASP A 16 8.30 18.69 -11.34
CA ASP A 16 8.20 19.42 -10.07
C ASP A 16 7.28 18.77 -9.02
N LYS A 17 6.62 17.65 -9.34
CA LYS A 17 5.65 17.00 -8.45
C LYS A 17 5.90 15.50 -8.32
N PRO A 18 5.88 14.93 -7.11
CA PRO A 18 6.04 13.50 -6.92
C PRO A 18 4.83 12.75 -7.48
N ARG A 19 5.03 11.51 -7.93
CA ARG A 19 3.93 10.62 -8.33
C ARG A 19 2.96 10.37 -7.16
N ALA A 20 1.69 10.13 -7.49
CA ALA A 20 0.66 9.71 -6.54
C ALA A 20 1.05 8.37 -5.88
N LEU A 21 1.62 7.46 -6.66
CA LEU A 21 2.31 6.28 -6.15
C LEU A 21 3.81 6.39 -6.43
N PRO A 22 4.66 6.60 -5.41
CA PRO A 22 6.05 6.99 -5.64
C PRO A 22 6.99 5.82 -5.96
N PHE A 23 6.59 4.56 -5.73
CA PHE A 23 7.51 3.41 -5.83
C PHE A 23 7.26 2.59 -7.09
N TYR A 24 8.20 2.62 -8.05
CA TYR A 24 8.08 1.83 -9.27
C TYR A 24 8.35 0.34 -9.03
N SER A 25 7.48 -0.52 -9.56
CA SER A 25 7.53 -1.98 -9.40
C SER A 25 7.79 -2.74 -10.70
N GLY A 26 7.91 -2.04 -11.84
CA GLY A 26 8.22 -2.64 -13.14
C GLY A 26 7.04 -2.72 -14.11
N ARG A 27 7.29 -3.36 -15.26
CA ARG A 27 6.34 -3.67 -16.35
C ARG A 27 6.75 -4.99 -17.04
N GLY A 28 5.80 -5.78 -17.55
CA GLY A 28 6.04 -7.00 -18.37
C GLY A 28 5.87 -6.87 -19.91
N ASP A 29 6.24 -7.93 -20.65
CA ASP A 29 6.19 -8.10 -22.13
C ASP A 29 4.76 -8.20 -22.69
N GLY A 30 3.93 -7.19 -22.40
CA GLY A 30 2.51 -7.20 -22.79
C GLY A 30 1.56 -6.45 -21.88
N TYR A 31 2.07 -5.67 -20.92
CA TYR A 31 1.34 -4.98 -19.83
C TYR A 31 1.04 -5.89 -18.64
N ASP A 32 1.21 -5.37 -17.41
CA ASP A 32 0.78 -6.08 -16.19
C ASP A 32 -0.72 -5.87 -15.96
N THR A 33 -1.41 -6.89 -15.46
CA THR A 33 -2.80 -6.85 -14.96
C THR A 33 -2.88 -6.15 -13.60
N LYS A 34 -4.11 -5.85 -13.15
CA LYS A 34 -4.35 -5.34 -11.78
C LYS A 34 -3.77 -6.29 -10.73
N LEU A 35 -3.96 -7.59 -10.95
CA LEU A 35 -3.52 -8.63 -10.02
C LEU A 35 -2.00 -8.74 -10.00
N GLU A 36 -1.33 -8.66 -11.14
CA GLU A 36 0.14 -8.69 -11.24
C GLU A 36 0.78 -7.47 -10.57
N CYS A 37 0.24 -6.26 -10.78
CA CYS A 37 0.72 -5.08 -10.06
C CYS A 37 0.52 -5.20 -8.55
N SER A 38 -0.63 -5.75 -8.11
CA SER A 38 -0.88 -6.00 -6.69
C SER A 38 0.13 -7.00 -6.11
N ALA A 39 0.41 -8.11 -6.82
CA ALA A 39 1.36 -9.11 -6.37
C ALA A 39 2.80 -8.56 -6.28
N LYS A 40 3.22 -7.75 -7.27
CA LYS A 40 4.53 -7.10 -7.27
C LYS A 40 4.71 -6.12 -6.10
N CYS A 41 3.71 -5.28 -5.85
CA CYS A 41 3.72 -4.35 -4.73
C CYS A 41 3.71 -5.06 -3.38
N GLN A 42 2.91 -6.13 -3.23
CA GLN A 42 2.89 -6.96 -2.02
C GLN A 42 4.24 -7.63 -1.74
N ALA A 43 4.89 -8.17 -2.78
CA ALA A 43 6.21 -8.79 -2.65
C ALA A 43 7.28 -7.79 -2.16
N GLN A 44 7.06 -6.49 -2.37
CA GLN A 44 7.91 -5.40 -1.90
C GLN A 44 7.43 -4.77 -0.58
N GLY A 45 6.33 -5.29 0.00
CA GLY A 45 5.80 -4.85 1.29
C GLY A 45 4.79 -3.70 1.22
N TYR A 46 4.32 -3.32 0.03
CA TYR A 46 3.34 -2.25 -0.17
C TYR A 46 1.90 -2.80 -0.21
N LEU A 47 0.97 -2.04 0.37
CA LEU A 47 -0.47 -2.36 0.41
C LEU A 47 -1.29 -1.55 -0.58
N VAL A 48 -0.68 -0.57 -1.23
CA VAL A 48 -1.30 0.17 -2.31
C VAL A 48 -0.52 -0.16 -3.57
N SER A 49 -1.20 -0.70 -4.57
CA SER A 49 -0.67 -0.85 -5.93
C SER A 49 -1.43 0.07 -6.87
N GLY A 50 -0.82 0.41 -7.99
CA GLY A 50 -1.42 1.23 -9.02
C GLY A 50 -0.93 0.78 -10.38
N ARG A 51 -1.89 0.56 -11.28
CA ARG A 51 -1.58 0.33 -12.69
C ARG A 51 -1.70 1.66 -13.42
N ALA A 52 -0.59 2.13 -13.98
CA ALA A 52 -0.53 3.37 -14.74
C ALA A 52 -0.56 3.07 -16.25
N ASP A 53 -0.31 4.12 -17.03
CA ASP A 53 -0.17 4.06 -18.47
C ASP A 53 0.81 2.96 -18.89
N HIS A 54 0.53 2.35 -20.03
CA HIS A 54 1.35 1.27 -20.54
C HIS A 54 1.63 0.15 -19.53
N GLY A 55 0.67 -0.17 -18.65
CA GLY A 55 0.75 -1.31 -17.73
C GLY A 55 1.94 -1.26 -16.76
N GLN A 56 2.42 -0.06 -16.44
CA GLN A 56 3.41 0.14 -15.40
C GLN A 56 2.80 -0.10 -14.03
N CYS A 57 3.53 -0.78 -13.15
CA CYS A 57 3.14 -0.96 -11.76
C CYS A 57 3.86 0.05 -10.87
N TRP A 58 3.08 0.79 -10.10
CA TRP A 58 3.54 1.70 -9.06
C TRP A 58 2.94 1.28 -7.72
N CYS A 59 3.64 1.56 -6.63
CA CYS A 59 3.27 1.16 -5.29
C CYS A 59 3.31 2.36 -4.34
N ALA A 60 2.54 2.28 -3.26
CA ALA A 60 2.61 3.19 -2.14
C ALA A 60 2.46 2.44 -0.82
N GLU A 61 3.03 3.02 0.24
CA GLU A 61 2.69 2.61 1.60
C GLU A 61 1.25 3.04 1.89
N GLU A 62 0.50 2.22 2.65
CA GLU A 62 -0.77 2.66 3.19
C GLU A 62 -0.49 3.73 4.25
N LEU A 63 -0.85 5.00 3.97
CA LEU A 63 -1.04 5.95 5.05
C LEU A 63 -2.30 5.53 5.79
N GLY A 64 -2.11 5.20 7.07
CA GLY A 64 -3.10 4.60 7.95
C GLY A 64 -4.47 5.26 7.86
N TYR A 65 -5.48 4.40 7.68
CA TYR A 65 -6.83 4.74 8.06
C TYR A 65 -6.87 4.89 9.60
N GLU A 66 -7.66 5.88 10.05
CA GLU A 66 -8.08 6.15 11.44
C GLU A 66 -7.39 7.30 12.19
N ASN A 67 -7.72 8.53 11.77
CA ASN A 67 -8.32 9.49 12.70
C ASN A 67 -9.29 10.44 11.96
N SER A 68 -10.57 10.24 12.22
CA SER A 68 -11.70 11.10 11.83
C SER A 68 -11.58 12.51 12.43
N ALA A 69 -10.70 13.34 11.88
CA ALA A 69 -10.65 14.80 12.07
C ALA A 69 -9.77 15.53 11.03
N VAL A 70 -9.28 14.84 10.00
CA VAL A 70 -8.54 15.46 8.89
C VAL A 70 -9.37 15.28 7.63
N SER A 71 -9.67 16.39 6.95
CA SER A 71 -10.32 16.43 5.64
C SER A 71 -9.42 15.93 4.50
N ASP A 72 -8.52 14.97 4.76
CA ASP A 72 -7.77 14.20 3.76
C ASP A 72 -6.83 13.19 4.45
N PRO A 73 -7.01 11.86 4.25
CA PRO A 73 -5.91 10.94 4.50
C PRO A 73 -5.76 9.89 3.41
N ILE A 74 -5.19 10.23 2.24
CA ILE A 74 -4.70 9.23 1.26
C ILE A 74 -3.58 9.83 0.35
N LEU A 75 -2.33 9.37 0.45
CA LEU A 75 -1.23 9.85 -0.42
C LEU A 75 -1.46 9.55 -1.92
N TYR A 76 -2.20 8.47 -2.24
CA TYR A 76 -2.50 8.11 -3.62
C TYR A 76 -3.60 8.98 -4.27
N ASN A 77 -4.45 9.68 -3.50
CA ASN A 77 -5.48 10.55 -4.06
C ASN A 77 -5.14 12.03 -3.96
N GLN A 78 -3.88 12.37 -3.61
CA GLN A 78 -3.42 13.75 -3.39
C GLN A 78 -3.69 14.70 -4.57
N TYR A 79 -3.89 14.15 -5.77
CA TYR A 79 -4.19 14.89 -6.99
C TYR A 79 -5.66 14.79 -7.42
N GLY A 80 -6.50 14.15 -6.61
CA GLY A 80 -7.94 13.97 -6.83
C GLY A 80 -8.30 12.64 -7.50
N ILE A 81 -9.54 12.21 -7.24
CA ILE A 81 -10.19 11.10 -7.92
C ILE A 81 -10.58 11.54 -9.34
N ASN A 82 -10.40 10.66 -10.31
CA ASN A 82 -10.79 10.88 -11.70
C ASN A 82 -11.81 9.82 -12.14
N THR A 83 -12.60 10.09 -13.17
CA THR A 83 -13.56 9.14 -13.76
C THR A 83 -13.19 8.76 -15.20
N ALA A 84 -12.05 9.24 -15.71
CA ALA A 84 -11.62 9.06 -17.09
C ALA A 84 -11.02 7.67 -17.35
N CYS A 85 -10.46 7.02 -16.33
CA CYS A 85 -9.92 5.68 -16.49
C CYS A 85 -10.94 4.58 -16.14
N ASP A 86 -11.09 3.60 -17.03
CA ASP A 86 -11.91 2.41 -16.79
C ASP A 86 -11.12 1.41 -15.93
N CYS A 87 -11.23 1.57 -14.61
CA CYS A 87 -10.56 0.67 -13.67
C CYS A 87 -11.20 -0.73 -13.55
N THR A 88 -12.26 -1.02 -14.31
CA THR A 88 -12.96 -2.31 -14.28
C THR A 88 -12.44 -3.30 -15.33
N ASN A 89 -11.86 -2.81 -16.43
CA ASN A 89 -11.33 -3.62 -17.54
C ASN A 89 -9.82 -3.41 -17.77
N VAL A 90 -9.09 -2.98 -16.74
CA VAL A 90 -7.67 -2.60 -16.84
C VAL A 90 -6.73 -3.72 -17.24
N ASP A 91 -7.16 -4.97 -17.25
CA ASP A 91 -6.29 -6.07 -17.62
C ASP A 91 -5.90 -6.04 -19.11
N THR A 92 -6.63 -5.27 -19.95
CA THR A 92 -6.36 -5.18 -21.39
C THR A 92 -6.34 -3.75 -21.96
N ALA A 93 -6.89 -2.77 -21.24
CA ALA A 93 -6.94 -1.37 -21.68
C ALA A 93 -5.80 -0.54 -21.09
N ASP A 94 -5.37 0.49 -21.81
CA ASP A 94 -4.49 1.52 -21.27
C ASP A 94 -5.27 2.43 -20.30
N VAL A 95 -4.65 2.83 -19.19
CA VAL A 95 -5.30 3.65 -18.14
C VAL A 95 -5.38 5.12 -18.59
N GLY A 96 -4.56 5.51 -19.56
CA GLY A 96 -4.42 6.89 -20.05
C GLY A 96 -3.26 7.61 -19.38
N HIS A 97 -2.74 8.63 -20.07
CA HIS A 97 -1.66 9.48 -19.55
C HIS A 97 -2.11 10.20 -18.27
N ASP A 98 -1.22 10.35 -17.29
CA ASP A 98 -1.52 11.02 -16.00
C ASP A 98 -2.67 10.39 -15.21
N LEU A 99 -2.93 9.09 -15.40
CA LEU A 99 -3.95 8.35 -14.67
C LEU A 99 -3.38 7.05 -14.10
N VAL A 100 -3.86 6.68 -12.92
CA VAL A 100 -3.51 5.41 -12.29
C VAL A 100 -4.76 4.77 -11.68
N CYS A 101 -4.93 3.48 -11.95
CA CYS A 101 -5.94 2.66 -11.29
C CYS A 101 -5.34 2.05 -10.03
N VAL A 102 -5.68 2.66 -8.89
CA VAL A 102 -5.17 2.27 -7.57
C VAL A 102 -5.97 1.10 -7.04
N THR A 103 -5.26 0.10 -6.51
CA THR A 103 -5.81 -1.03 -5.76
C THR A 103 -5.27 -0.98 -4.34
N VAL A 104 -6.17 -0.82 -3.37
CA VAL A 104 -5.83 -0.96 -1.95
C VAL A 104 -6.04 -2.41 -1.54
N ILE A 105 -4.96 -3.04 -1.08
CA ILE A 105 -4.94 -4.40 -0.55
C ILE A 105 -5.27 -4.30 0.93
N ASN A 106 -6.49 -4.69 1.30
CA ASN A 106 -6.86 -4.76 2.70
C ASN A 106 -6.25 -6.01 3.32
N VAL A 107 -5.24 -5.81 4.18
CA VAL A 107 -4.78 -6.85 5.09
C VAL A 107 -5.74 -6.87 6.26
N GLN A 108 -6.19 -8.06 6.65
CA GLN A 108 -7.11 -8.23 7.78
C GLN A 108 -6.34 -8.16 9.11
N ALA A 109 -5.53 -7.11 9.29
CA ALA A 109 -4.93 -6.73 10.55
C ALA A 109 -5.79 -5.60 11.12
N GLU A 110 -6.57 -5.90 12.16
CA GLU A 110 -7.36 -4.91 12.87
C GLU A 110 -6.44 -4.01 13.70
N PHE A 111 -6.54 -2.69 13.53
CA PHE A 111 -5.79 -1.76 14.37
C PHE A 111 -6.37 -1.79 15.79
N VAL A 112 -5.59 -2.30 16.74
CA VAL A 112 -6.03 -2.45 18.14
C VAL A 112 -5.87 -1.14 18.93
N GLY A 113 -4.90 -0.30 18.56
CA GLY A 113 -4.62 0.97 19.23
C GLY A 113 -3.14 1.37 19.22
N CYS A 114 -2.86 2.60 19.66
CA CYS A 114 -1.50 3.08 19.95
C CYS A 114 -1.24 2.93 21.45
N PHE A 115 -0.31 2.06 21.82
CA PHE A 115 0.02 1.75 23.21
C PHE A 115 1.36 2.36 23.58
N SER A 116 1.48 2.88 24.80
CA SER A 116 2.78 3.30 25.34
C SER A 116 3.66 2.09 25.56
N ASP A 117 4.84 2.06 24.92
CA ASP A 117 5.82 0.99 25.13
C ASP A 117 6.79 1.37 26.26
N ASP A 118 6.87 0.56 27.30
CA ASP A 118 7.74 0.76 28.47
C ASP A 118 8.35 -0.60 28.90
N VAL A 119 9.04 -0.69 30.03
CA VAL A 119 9.59 -1.94 30.56
C VAL A 119 8.63 -2.54 31.60
N PRO A 120 8.10 -3.78 31.41
CA PRO A 120 8.32 -4.69 30.29
C PRO A 120 7.57 -4.25 29.02
N ARG A 121 8.21 -4.52 27.85
CA ARG A 121 7.71 -4.15 26.52
C ARG A 121 6.29 -4.66 26.29
N SER A 122 5.47 -3.85 25.61
CA SER A 122 4.10 -4.21 25.21
C SER A 122 4.10 -5.46 24.32
N LEU A 123 5.05 -5.53 23.39
CA LEU A 123 5.32 -6.70 22.57
C LEU A 123 6.76 -7.15 22.84
N PRO A 124 6.98 -8.37 23.38
CA PRO A 124 8.30 -8.77 23.89
C PRO A 124 9.28 -9.25 22.82
N THR A 125 8.80 -9.58 21.62
CA THR A 125 9.61 -10.26 20.60
C THR A 125 10.04 -9.30 19.51
N PHE A 126 11.31 -8.88 19.49
CA PHE A 126 11.87 -8.17 18.34
C PHE A 126 12.01 -9.13 17.15
N VAL A 127 11.57 -8.70 15.98
CA VAL A 127 11.73 -9.46 14.73
C VAL A 127 12.89 -8.91 13.90
N ASP A 128 12.77 -7.65 13.49
CA ASP A 128 13.69 -7.01 12.58
C ASP A 128 13.46 -5.49 12.58
N ASN A 129 14.37 -4.73 11.98
CA ASN A 129 14.25 -3.29 11.76
C ASN A 129 14.29 -2.96 10.26
N GLY A 130 13.28 -2.25 9.77
CA GLY A 130 13.15 -1.85 8.37
C GLY A 130 12.03 -2.55 7.61
N LEU A 131 11.32 -3.48 8.26
CA LEU A 131 10.14 -4.11 7.66
C LEU A 131 9.02 -3.10 7.48
N SER A 132 8.29 -3.23 6.36
CA SER A 132 7.03 -2.54 6.17
C SER A 132 5.98 -3.00 7.20
N TYR A 133 4.89 -2.25 7.33
CA TYR A 133 3.75 -2.66 8.15
C TYR A 133 3.27 -4.08 7.84
N PHE A 134 3.09 -4.37 6.56
CA PHE A 134 2.63 -5.68 6.11
C PHE A 134 3.66 -6.78 6.33
N GLN A 135 4.93 -6.52 6.03
CA GLN A 135 5.99 -7.50 6.28
C GLN A 135 6.09 -7.82 7.77
N CYS A 136 5.97 -6.81 8.64
CA CYS A 136 5.93 -7.04 10.08
C CYS A 136 4.73 -7.91 10.49
N ALA A 137 3.53 -7.61 9.98
CA ALA A 137 2.33 -8.42 10.23
C ALA A 137 2.50 -9.88 9.77
N LEU A 138 3.03 -10.09 8.56
CA LEU A 138 3.27 -11.42 8.00
C LEU A 138 4.31 -12.20 8.81
N GLU A 139 5.43 -11.57 9.18
CA GLU A 139 6.47 -12.20 9.98
C GLU A 139 5.95 -12.62 11.36
N CYS A 140 5.19 -11.75 12.04
CA CYS A 140 4.57 -12.09 13.31
C CYS A 140 3.54 -13.22 13.18
N TYR A 141 2.70 -13.17 12.14
CA TYR A 141 1.73 -14.23 11.86
C TYR A 141 2.41 -15.58 11.54
N ALA A 142 3.46 -15.57 10.72
CA ALA A 142 4.24 -16.76 10.37
C ALA A 142 4.94 -17.38 11.58
N LYS A 143 5.28 -16.57 12.57
CA LYS A 143 5.81 -16.99 13.88
C LYS A 143 4.71 -17.33 14.91
N HIS A 144 3.45 -17.35 14.49
CA HIS A 144 2.27 -17.67 15.32
C HIS A 144 1.94 -16.68 16.44
N TYR A 145 2.36 -15.41 16.31
CA TYR A 145 1.91 -14.34 17.19
C TYR A 145 0.54 -13.80 16.77
N GLN A 146 -0.23 -13.33 17.75
CA GLN A 146 -1.55 -12.75 17.51
C GLN A 146 -1.45 -11.25 17.22
N PHE A 147 -0.44 -10.58 17.78
CA PHE A 147 -0.22 -9.16 17.64
C PHE A 147 1.14 -8.88 17.01
N PHE A 148 1.18 -7.78 16.27
CA PHE A 148 2.41 -7.14 15.85
C PHE A 148 2.31 -5.65 16.15
N GLY A 149 3.46 -5.01 16.25
CA GLY A 149 3.56 -3.59 16.50
C GLY A 149 4.79 -3.04 15.82
N ARG A 150 4.66 -1.82 15.31
CA ARG A 150 5.81 -1.06 14.81
C ARG A 150 6.12 0.04 15.79
N GLN A 151 7.41 0.19 16.10
CA GLN A 151 7.90 1.29 16.93
C GLN A 151 9.23 1.81 16.42
N TYR A 152 9.61 3.00 16.88
CA TYR A 152 10.83 3.68 16.47
C TYR A 152 10.98 3.73 14.93
N ASP A 153 12.18 3.94 14.39
CA ASP A 153 12.46 4.01 12.95
C ASP A 153 12.31 2.64 12.25
N LYS A 154 11.08 2.09 12.25
CA LYS A 154 10.63 0.85 11.58
C LYS A 154 11.00 -0.47 12.27
N GLU A 155 11.14 -0.49 13.59
CA GLU A 155 11.27 -1.76 14.30
C GLU A 155 9.97 -2.55 14.24
N CYS A 156 10.09 -3.86 14.07
CA CYS A 156 8.98 -4.80 14.09
C CYS A 156 9.04 -5.67 15.35
N TRP A 157 7.92 -5.71 16.09
CA TRP A 157 7.78 -6.47 17.32
C TRP A 157 6.53 -7.35 17.29
N CYS A 158 6.57 -8.53 17.92
CA CYS A 158 5.45 -9.47 18.02
C CYS A 158 5.12 -9.87 19.46
N GLY A 159 3.87 -10.26 19.70
CA GLY A 159 3.36 -10.72 21.00
C GLY A 159 1.99 -11.38 20.92
#